data_AF-A0A4R2HS60-F1
#
_entry.id   AF-A0A4R2HS60-F1
#
_cell.length_a   1.000
_cell.length_b   1.000
_cell.length_c   1.000
_cell.angle_alpha   90.00
_cell.angle_beta   90.00
_cell.angle_gamma   90.00
#
_symmetry.space_group_name_H-M   'P 1'
#
loop_
_entity.id
_entity.type
_entity.pdbx_description
1 polymer ?
#
loop_
_entity_poly.entity_id
_entity_poly.type
_entity_poly.pdbx_seq_one_letter_code
_entity_poly.pdbx_strand_id
1 'polypeptide(L)'
;MADAVTGQDRTAAWRWEQLTRSHRQNKRVGSAEPVQVGVGEPVGSERVGARRAVEREPVGLGEPVRSEPVGARRAVEGERVGAEVGGVRPGGGELFGYGLVSSVLGAVSWFLVVLLVMAVVRGPFYGLVEDGPFGPGTWGGPTKAGAWAAHAGISVPIIGALLFVFRGIGWLHAALVRRLYGLAGRWVLPATISVCAGGMLLIWSWIQQL
;
A
#
# COMPACT_ATOMS: atom_id res chain seq x y z
N MET A 1 -44.58 -27.13 -36.96
CA MET A 1 -43.41 -27.31 -36.08
C MET A 1 -42.19 -26.70 -36.78
N ALA A 2 -42.15 -25.37 -36.90
CA ALA A 2 -41.02 -24.59 -37.41
C ALA A 2 -41.41 -23.12 -37.20
N ASP A 3 -40.84 -22.45 -36.20
CA ASP A 3 -40.71 -20.97 -36.09
C ASP A 3 -40.17 -20.58 -34.70
N ALA A 4 -38.97 -21.06 -34.34
CA ALA A 4 -38.32 -20.69 -33.07
C ALA A 4 -36.79 -20.61 -33.15
N VAL A 5 -36.20 -20.31 -34.31
CA VAL A 5 -34.74 -20.24 -34.49
C VAL A 5 -34.30 -18.97 -35.24
N THR A 6 -34.71 -17.78 -34.79
CA THR A 6 -34.24 -16.51 -35.42
C THR A 6 -33.85 -15.40 -34.43
N GLY A 7 -33.94 -15.63 -33.12
CA GLY A 7 -33.60 -14.63 -32.10
C GLY A 7 -32.13 -14.62 -31.65
N GLN A 8 -31.49 -15.80 -31.62
CA GLN A 8 -30.16 -15.95 -31.00
C GLN A 8 -29.02 -15.49 -31.93
N ASP A 9 -29.15 -15.68 -33.26
CA ASP A 9 -28.10 -15.31 -34.23
C ASP A 9 -27.90 -13.80 -34.40
N ARG A 10 -28.94 -12.99 -34.17
CA ARG A 10 -28.82 -11.52 -34.31
C ARG A 10 -27.92 -10.91 -33.23
N THR A 11 -27.86 -11.54 -32.05
CA THR A 11 -27.03 -11.05 -30.93
C THR A 11 -25.54 -11.34 -31.13
N ALA A 12 -25.21 -12.43 -31.82
CA ALA A 12 -23.83 -12.79 -32.14
C ALA A 12 -23.24 -11.86 -33.20
N ALA A 13 -24.01 -11.54 -34.25
CA ALA A 13 -23.58 -10.63 -35.32
C ALA A 13 -23.25 -9.22 -34.78
N TRP A 14 -24.10 -8.69 -33.90
CA TRP A 14 -23.89 -7.35 -33.31
C TRP A 14 -22.63 -7.28 -32.43
N ARG A 15 -22.30 -8.37 -31.73
CA ARG A 15 -21.12 -8.47 -30.86
C ARG A 15 -19.81 -8.48 -31.65
N TRP A 16 -19.78 -9.12 -32.81
CA TRP A 16 -18.59 -9.17 -33.68
C TRP A 16 -18.30 -7.82 -34.35
N GLU A 17 -19.32 -7.05 -34.69
CA GLU A 17 -19.16 -5.75 -35.34
C GLU A 17 -18.64 -4.66 -34.38
N GLN A 18 -18.99 -4.77 -33.09
CA GLN A 18 -18.44 -3.94 -32.01
C GLN A 18 -16.94 -4.17 -31.78
N LEU A 19 -16.51 -5.45 -31.75
CA LEU A 19 -15.10 -5.81 -31.52
C LEU A 19 -14.18 -5.34 -32.66
N THR A 20 -14.65 -5.43 -33.91
CA THR A 20 -13.88 -5.00 -35.09
C THR A 20 -13.76 -3.48 -35.21
N ARG A 21 -14.77 -2.71 -34.78
CA ARG A 21 -14.68 -1.24 -34.69
C ARG A 21 -13.66 -0.78 -33.65
N SER A 22 -13.69 -1.38 -32.46
CA SER A 22 -12.76 -1.04 -31.36
C SER A 22 -11.30 -1.24 -31.78
N HIS A 23 -10.99 -2.36 -32.45
CA HIS A 23 -9.63 -2.65 -32.89
C HIS A 23 -9.11 -1.72 -34.00
N ARG A 24 -10.02 -1.17 -34.83
CA ARG A 24 -9.66 -0.21 -35.90
C ARG A 24 -9.43 1.20 -35.34
N GLN A 25 -10.17 1.58 -34.30
CA GLN A 25 -10.02 2.86 -33.62
C GLN A 25 -8.71 2.91 -32.81
N ASN A 26 -8.34 1.80 -32.16
CA ASN A 26 -7.07 1.71 -31.43
C ASN A 26 -5.84 1.85 -32.36
N LYS A 27 -5.92 1.35 -33.60
CA LYS A 27 -4.85 1.53 -34.61
C LYS A 27 -4.69 2.98 -35.09
N ARG A 28 -5.71 3.84 -34.99
CA ARG A 28 -5.61 5.26 -35.39
C ARG A 28 -4.98 6.14 -34.31
N VAL A 29 -5.09 5.76 -33.04
CA VAL A 29 -4.52 6.52 -31.92
C VAL A 29 -2.99 6.28 -31.80
N GLY A 30 -2.48 5.18 -32.37
CA GLY A 30 -1.06 4.81 -32.34
C GLY A 30 -0.16 5.45 -33.41
N SER A 31 -0.65 6.38 -34.23
CA SER A 31 0.16 7.06 -35.28
C SER A 31 0.14 8.58 -35.14
N ALA A 32 0.45 9.09 -33.94
CA ALA A 32 0.77 10.50 -33.77
C ALA A 32 2.27 10.73 -34.05
N GLU A 33 2.55 11.52 -35.09
CA GLU A 33 3.88 12.00 -35.46
C GLU A 33 4.61 12.73 -34.32
N PRO A 34 5.95 12.71 -34.28
CA PRO A 34 6.72 13.55 -33.37
C PRO A 34 6.66 15.02 -33.81
N VAL A 35 6.06 15.86 -32.97
CA VAL A 35 6.06 17.33 -33.11
C VAL A 35 7.48 17.87 -32.91
N GLN A 36 7.99 18.56 -33.92
CA GLN A 36 9.25 19.31 -33.93
C GLN A 36 9.19 20.48 -32.92
N VAL A 37 10.12 20.53 -31.98
CA VAL A 37 10.28 21.64 -31.02
C VAL A 37 11.18 22.70 -31.67
N GLY A 38 10.56 23.79 -32.13
CA GLY A 38 11.25 24.99 -32.63
C GLY A 38 11.60 25.95 -31.50
N VAL A 39 12.88 26.28 -31.40
CA VAL A 39 13.49 27.30 -30.54
C VAL A 39 13.34 28.68 -31.21
N GLY A 40 12.97 29.73 -30.46
CA GLY A 40 12.96 31.12 -30.98
C GLY A 40 12.41 32.20 -30.02
N GLU A 41 13.34 32.81 -29.28
CA GLU A 41 13.45 34.17 -28.68
C GLU A 41 12.30 34.92 -27.94
N PRO A 42 12.64 35.68 -26.86
CA PRO A 42 11.80 36.71 -26.24
C PRO A 42 12.20 38.12 -26.73
N VAL A 43 11.26 39.06 -26.93
CA VAL A 43 11.45 40.54 -26.82
C VAL A 43 10.10 41.22 -27.11
N GLY A 44 9.76 42.29 -26.35
CA GLY A 44 8.74 43.25 -26.78
C GLY A 44 8.05 44.01 -25.64
N SER A 45 8.67 45.11 -25.21
CA SER A 45 8.14 46.14 -24.31
C SER A 45 7.04 47.03 -24.94
N GLU A 46 6.38 47.83 -24.08
CA GLU A 46 5.79 49.18 -24.37
C GLU A 46 4.28 49.19 -24.75
N ARG A 47 3.35 50.07 -24.31
CA ARG A 47 3.33 51.41 -23.68
C ARG A 47 1.92 51.74 -23.13
N VAL A 48 1.85 52.28 -21.90
CA VAL A 48 1.20 53.55 -21.50
C VAL A 48 -0.18 53.93 -22.09
N GLY A 49 -1.16 54.11 -21.19
CA GLY A 49 -2.38 54.88 -21.40
C GLY A 49 -2.83 55.55 -20.10
N ALA A 50 -2.38 56.79 -19.88
CA ALA A 50 -2.67 57.61 -18.71
C ALA A 50 -4.07 58.26 -18.76
N ARG A 51 -4.76 58.34 -17.63
CA ARG A 51 -5.67 59.45 -17.31
C ARG A 51 -5.58 59.81 -15.82
N ARG A 52 -5.05 61.01 -15.57
CA ARG A 52 -5.08 61.74 -14.30
C ARG A 52 -6.51 62.16 -13.96
N ALA A 53 -6.86 62.08 -12.68
CA ALA A 53 -7.71 63.07 -12.03
C ALA A 53 -7.07 63.38 -10.67
N VAL A 54 -6.71 64.64 -10.53
CA VAL A 54 -6.08 65.30 -9.39
C VAL A 54 -7.19 65.77 -8.47
N GLU A 55 -7.15 65.46 -7.17
CA GLU A 55 -7.60 66.43 -6.16
C GLU A 55 -7.02 66.17 -4.73
N ARG A 56 -6.07 67.04 -4.38
CA ARG A 56 -5.88 67.74 -3.08
C ARG A 56 -5.70 66.94 -1.79
N GLU A 57 -4.45 66.87 -1.33
CA GLU A 57 -4.07 66.80 0.08
C GLU A 57 -4.46 68.09 0.84
N PRO A 58 -4.66 67.96 2.17
CA PRO A 58 -3.93 68.84 3.07
C PRO A 58 -3.10 68.05 4.10
N VAL A 59 -1.83 68.39 4.12
CA VAL A 59 -0.83 68.10 5.13
C VAL A 59 -1.35 68.42 6.54
N GLY A 60 -1.27 67.46 7.46
CA GLY A 60 -1.60 67.66 8.87
C GLY A 60 -1.21 66.48 9.76
N LEU A 61 -0.04 66.61 10.39
CA LEU A 61 0.28 66.18 11.76
C LEU A 61 0.08 64.70 12.17
N GLY A 62 1.22 64.03 12.38
CA GLY A 62 1.50 63.26 13.59
C GLY A 62 0.72 61.97 13.83
N GLU A 63 1.41 60.85 13.65
CA GLU A 63 1.04 59.49 14.07
C GLU A 63 0.24 59.41 15.38
N PRO A 64 -0.84 58.60 15.37
CA PRO A 64 -1.00 57.62 16.42
C PRO A 64 -1.18 56.23 15.80
N VAL A 65 -0.18 55.37 16.03
CA VAL A 65 -0.25 53.91 15.89
C VAL A 65 -1.54 53.41 16.55
N ARG A 66 -2.57 53.13 15.73
CA ARG A 66 -3.84 52.54 16.16
C ARG A 66 -3.78 51.05 15.89
N SER A 67 -3.52 50.30 16.95
CA SER A 67 -3.73 48.86 17.05
C SER A 67 -5.23 48.54 16.93
N GLU A 68 -5.66 47.97 15.81
CA GLU A 68 -6.98 47.35 15.70
C GLU A 68 -6.93 45.88 16.17
N PRO A 69 -7.97 45.41 16.89
CA PRO A 69 -8.02 44.06 17.44
C PRO A 69 -8.30 43.07 16.31
N VAL A 70 -7.40 42.12 16.09
CA VAL A 70 -7.67 40.94 15.26
C VAL A 70 -8.56 39.99 16.07
N GLY A 71 -9.83 40.38 16.18
CA GLY A 71 -10.92 39.57 16.68
C GLY A 71 -11.51 38.75 15.54
N ALA A 72 -11.33 37.43 15.63
CA ALA A 72 -12.31 36.42 15.30
C ALA A 72 -13.20 36.67 14.06
N ARG A 73 -12.83 36.08 12.92
CA ARG A 73 -13.81 35.53 11.97
C ARG A 73 -13.19 34.45 11.08
N ARG A 74 -13.66 33.22 11.33
CA ARG A 74 -13.57 31.99 10.52
C ARG A 74 -12.22 31.24 10.60
N ALA A 75 -12.04 30.09 11.25
CA ALA A 75 -12.94 28.98 11.57
C ALA A 75 -13.82 28.60 10.38
N VAL A 76 -13.49 27.46 9.75
CA VAL A 76 -14.11 26.90 8.54
C VAL A 76 -13.50 27.42 7.23
N GLU A 77 -12.34 26.86 6.88
CA GLU A 77 -12.07 26.45 5.49
C GLU A 77 -10.99 25.35 5.46
N GLY A 78 -11.28 24.25 6.16
CA GLY A 78 -10.69 22.95 5.84
C GLY A 78 -11.40 22.36 4.62
N GLU A 79 -11.40 23.11 3.52
CA GLU A 79 -12.02 22.76 2.25
C GLU A 79 -11.18 21.66 1.58
N ARG A 80 -11.44 20.43 2.03
CA ARG A 80 -11.48 19.20 1.24
C ARG A 80 -10.74 19.23 -0.10
N VAL A 81 -9.42 19.10 -0.08
CA VAL A 81 -8.62 18.65 -1.24
C VAL A 81 -8.79 17.13 -1.46
N GLY A 82 -10.01 16.62 -1.33
CA GLY A 82 -10.32 15.19 -1.28
C GLY A 82 -11.68 14.84 -1.87
N ALA A 83 -12.14 15.62 -2.85
CA ALA A 83 -13.24 15.29 -3.76
C ALA A 83 -12.72 15.64 -5.16
N GLU A 84 -12.65 14.80 -6.17
CA GLU A 84 -13.29 13.51 -6.42
C GLU A 84 -12.26 12.54 -7.01
N VAL A 85 -12.02 11.43 -6.32
CA VAL A 85 -11.76 10.16 -6.99
C VAL A 85 -12.89 9.28 -6.50
N GLY A 86 -13.71 8.76 -7.39
CA GLY A 86 -14.95 8.01 -7.09
C GLY A 86 -14.72 6.68 -6.36
N GLY A 87 -14.08 6.74 -5.19
CA GLY A 87 -13.89 5.63 -4.28
C GLY A 87 -15.00 5.64 -3.24
N VAL A 88 -15.66 4.49 -3.08
CA VAL A 88 -16.54 4.23 -1.96
C VAL A 88 -15.75 4.51 -0.67
N ARG A 89 -16.20 5.47 0.13
CA ARG A 89 -15.62 5.70 1.46
C ARG A 89 -16.01 4.53 2.36
N PRO A 90 -15.05 3.81 2.96
CA PRO A 90 -15.38 2.72 3.87
C PRO A 90 -16.13 3.26 5.09
N GLY A 91 -17.16 2.52 5.52
CA GLY A 91 -17.92 2.87 6.73
C GLY A 91 -17.08 2.67 8.00
N GLY A 92 -17.44 3.35 9.10
CA GLY A 92 -16.69 3.27 10.36
C GLY A 92 -16.53 1.85 10.92
N GLY A 93 -17.57 1.01 10.81
CA GLY A 93 -17.49 -0.40 11.22
C GLY A 93 -16.57 -1.24 10.33
N GLU A 94 -16.50 -0.93 9.04
CA GLU A 94 -15.58 -1.59 8.12
C GLU A 94 -14.13 -1.22 8.45
N LEU A 95 -13.85 0.07 8.65
CA LEU A 95 -12.54 0.55 9.09
C LEU A 95 -12.09 -0.14 10.39
N PHE A 96 -12.99 -0.27 11.36
CA PHE A 96 -12.70 -0.98 12.60
C PHE A 96 -12.36 -2.46 12.36
N GLY A 97 -13.17 -3.17 11.55
CA GLY A 97 -12.93 -4.58 11.24
C GLY A 97 -11.59 -4.83 10.55
N TYR A 98 -11.25 -4.00 9.55
CA TYR A 98 -9.96 -4.07 8.87
C TYR A 98 -8.81 -3.69 9.80
N GLY A 99 -9.00 -2.71 10.68
CA GLY A 99 -8.04 -2.34 11.72
C GLY A 99 -7.76 -3.51 12.67
N LEU A 100 -8.80 -4.17 13.18
CA LEU A 100 -8.67 -5.33 14.06
C LEU A 100 -7.92 -6.48 13.36
N VAL A 101 -8.33 -6.84 12.14
CA VAL A 101 -7.66 -7.91 11.37
C VAL A 101 -6.19 -7.55 11.08
N SER A 102 -5.90 -6.28 10.76
CA SER A 102 -4.53 -5.80 10.55
C SER A 102 -3.70 -5.87 11.83
N SER A 103 -4.27 -5.52 12.99
CA SER A 103 -3.59 -5.61 14.28
C SER A 103 -3.26 -7.05 14.64
N VAL A 104 -4.20 -7.98 14.43
CA VAL A 104 -3.96 -9.43 14.64
C VAL A 104 -2.88 -9.93 13.69
N LEU A 105 -2.92 -9.56 12.41
CA LEU A 105 -1.88 -9.92 11.44
C LEU A 105 -0.51 -9.36 11.83
N GLY A 106 -0.47 -8.15 12.39
CA GLY A 106 0.73 -7.53 12.96
C GLY A 106 1.27 -8.30 14.16
N ALA A 107 0.40 -8.73 15.08
CA ALA A 107 0.79 -9.55 16.23
C ALA A 107 1.36 -10.92 15.79
N VAL A 108 0.74 -11.58 14.81
CA VAL A 108 1.28 -12.80 14.20
C VAL A 108 2.66 -12.53 13.60
N SER A 109 2.82 -11.42 12.87
CA SER A 109 4.10 -11.04 12.25
C SER A 109 5.17 -10.81 13.31
N TRP A 110 4.85 -10.13 14.41
CA TRP A 110 5.79 -9.93 15.51
C TRP A 110 6.23 -11.24 16.15
N PHE A 111 5.29 -12.17 16.38
CA PHE A 111 5.64 -13.49 16.87
C PHE A 111 6.56 -14.26 15.91
N LEU A 112 6.30 -14.21 14.60
CA LEU A 112 7.21 -14.78 13.60
C LEU A 112 8.59 -14.11 13.61
N VAL A 113 8.71 -12.82 13.97
CA VAL A 113 10.01 -12.15 14.12
C VAL A 113 10.74 -12.73 15.32
N VAL A 114 10.06 -12.96 16.45
CA VAL A 114 10.66 -13.64 17.60
C VAL A 114 11.17 -15.04 17.21
N LEU A 115 10.38 -15.82 16.47
CA LEU A 115 10.81 -17.13 15.97
C LEU A 115 12.00 -17.02 15.01
N LEU A 116 12.01 -16.03 14.12
CA LEU A 116 13.12 -15.77 13.20
C LEU A 116 14.41 -15.46 13.97
N VAL A 117 14.34 -14.57 14.97
CA VAL A 117 15.48 -14.22 15.82
C VAL A 117 15.99 -15.46 16.56
N MET A 118 15.09 -16.25 17.16
CA MET A 118 15.47 -17.50 17.82
C MET A 118 16.13 -18.48 16.86
N ALA A 119 15.62 -18.63 15.63
CA ALA A 119 16.20 -19.49 14.61
C ALA A 119 17.60 -19.01 14.18
N VAL A 120 17.83 -17.71 14.07
CA VAL A 120 19.14 -17.13 13.74
C VAL A 120 20.13 -17.33 14.89
N VAL A 121 19.74 -16.99 16.12
CA VAL A 121 20.59 -17.07 17.30
C VAL A 121 20.96 -18.51 17.64
N ARG A 122 19.97 -19.43 17.64
CA ARG A 122 20.18 -20.85 17.94
C ARG A 122 20.62 -21.69 16.73
N GLY A 123 20.74 -21.07 15.57
CA GLY A 123 21.06 -21.73 14.31
C GLY A 123 22.47 -21.39 13.85
N PRO A 124 22.65 -20.47 12.87
CA PRO A 124 23.98 -20.05 12.43
C PRO A 124 24.90 -19.59 13.55
N PHE A 125 24.35 -18.94 14.57
CA PHE A 125 25.10 -18.42 15.72
C PHE A 125 25.14 -19.37 16.93
N TYR A 126 24.67 -20.62 16.80
CA TYR A 126 24.66 -21.60 17.88
C TYR A 126 26.02 -21.70 18.61
N GLY A 127 27.12 -21.77 17.85
CA GLY A 127 28.47 -21.91 18.42
C GLY A 127 29.02 -20.67 19.12
N LEU A 128 28.32 -19.53 19.06
CA LEU A 128 28.62 -18.32 19.85
C LEU A 128 27.80 -18.26 21.14
N VAL A 129 26.67 -18.95 21.19
CA VAL A 129 25.74 -18.95 22.32
C VAL A 129 26.02 -20.11 23.26
N GLU A 130 26.44 -21.25 22.70
CA GLU A 130 26.71 -22.49 23.45
C GLU A 130 28.17 -22.92 23.28
N ASP A 131 28.87 -23.04 24.41
CA ASP A 131 30.29 -23.38 24.46
C ASP A 131 30.57 -24.82 24.94
N GLY A 132 29.58 -25.48 25.56
CA GLY A 132 29.67 -26.87 26.01
C GLY A 132 29.92 -27.01 27.53
N PRO A 133 29.91 -28.26 28.05
CA PRO A 133 30.33 -29.49 27.37
C PRO A 133 29.25 -30.18 26.51
N PHE A 134 29.61 -30.62 25.31
CA PHE A 134 28.72 -31.36 24.41
C PHE A 134 28.69 -32.85 24.79
N GLY A 135 27.61 -33.26 25.45
CA GLY A 135 27.43 -34.61 25.96
C GLY A 135 26.87 -35.62 24.93
N PRO A 136 26.87 -36.93 25.28
CA PRO A 136 26.16 -37.95 24.52
C PRO A 136 24.67 -37.58 24.37
N GLY A 137 24.13 -37.66 23.15
CA GLY A 137 22.74 -37.29 22.86
C GLY A 137 22.56 -35.86 22.28
N THR A 138 23.63 -35.07 22.22
CA THR A 138 23.60 -33.78 21.51
C THR A 138 23.41 -34.01 20.01
N TRP A 139 22.46 -33.30 19.41
CA TRP A 139 22.26 -33.31 17.96
C TRP A 139 23.53 -32.85 17.27
N GLY A 140 24.05 -33.64 16.32
CA GLY A 140 25.33 -33.35 15.68
C GLY A 140 26.56 -33.99 16.36
N GLY A 141 26.37 -34.75 17.43
CA GLY A 141 27.42 -35.55 18.07
C GLY A 141 28.19 -34.79 19.16
N PRO A 142 29.26 -35.39 19.71
CA PRO A 142 29.96 -34.90 20.91
C PRO A 142 30.90 -33.72 20.64
N THR A 143 30.87 -33.13 19.44
CA THR A 143 31.78 -32.06 19.04
C THR A 143 31.02 -30.76 18.82
N LYS A 144 31.66 -29.64 19.14
CA LYS A 144 31.10 -28.29 18.88
C LYS A 144 30.75 -28.08 17.41
N ALA A 145 31.62 -28.54 16.51
CA ALA A 145 31.43 -28.40 15.07
C ALA A 145 30.23 -29.20 14.56
N GLY A 146 30.07 -30.43 15.02
CA GLY A 146 28.93 -31.26 14.64
C GLY A 146 27.60 -30.71 15.19
N ALA A 147 27.59 -30.28 16.47
CA ALA A 147 26.43 -29.64 17.07
C ALA A 147 26.04 -28.36 16.33
N TRP A 148 27.01 -27.50 16.01
CA TRP A 148 26.78 -26.33 15.17
C TRP A 148 26.20 -26.70 13.80
N ALA A 149 26.78 -27.68 13.10
CA ALA A 149 26.34 -28.07 11.76
C ALA A 149 24.88 -28.55 11.75
N ALA A 150 24.44 -29.30 12.77
CA ALA A 150 23.06 -29.74 12.89
C ALA A 150 22.10 -28.53 13.07
N HIS A 151 22.43 -27.62 13.97
CA HIS A 151 21.59 -26.45 14.26
C HIS A 151 21.56 -25.47 13.09
N ALA A 152 22.71 -25.16 12.48
CA ALA A 152 22.79 -24.32 11.29
C ALA A 152 22.04 -24.97 10.10
N GLY A 153 22.21 -26.28 9.90
CA GLY A 153 21.55 -27.02 8.82
C GLY A 153 20.02 -27.02 8.91
N ILE A 154 19.45 -27.13 10.11
CA ILE A 154 17.99 -27.08 10.33
C ILE A 154 17.47 -25.64 10.27
N SER A 155 18.19 -24.69 10.84
CA SER A 155 17.71 -23.30 10.97
C SER A 155 17.74 -22.51 9.66
N VAL A 156 18.73 -22.70 8.79
CA VAL A 156 18.84 -21.99 7.51
C VAL A 156 17.59 -22.16 6.63
N PRO A 157 17.06 -23.38 6.39
CA PRO A 157 15.82 -23.51 5.63
C PRO A 157 14.61 -22.92 6.36
N ILE A 158 14.55 -23.00 7.69
CA ILE A 158 13.48 -22.36 8.49
C ILE A 158 13.53 -20.83 8.33
N ILE A 159 14.72 -20.22 8.37
CA ILE A 159 14.92 -18.79 8.14
C ILE A 159 14.42 -18.42 6.75
N GLY A 160 14.82 -19.18 5.71
CA GLY A 160 14.33 -18.97 4.35
C GLY A 160 12.80 -19.06 4.25
N ALA A 161 12.19 -20.05 4.89
CA ALA A 161 10.75 -20.22 4.93
C ALA A 161 10.05 -19.05 5.66
N LEU A 162 10.57 -18.59 6.79
CA LEU A 162 10.02 -17.44 7.52
C LEU A 162 10.08 -16.15 6.70
N LEU A 163 11.20 -15.88 6.03
CA LEU A 163 11.34 -14.72 5.13
C LEU A 163 10.36 -14.80 3.94
N PHE A 164 10.14 -15.99 3.39
CA PHE A 164 9.12 -16.21 2.36
C PHE A 164 7.71 -15.95 2.89
N VAL A 165 7.39 -16.42 4.11
CA VAL A 165 6.12 -16.14 4.77
C VAL A 165 5.94 -14.64 5.01
N PHE A 166 6.95 -13.92 5.48
CA PHE A 166 6.90 -12.46 5.62
C PHE A 166 6.62 -11.75 4.30
N ARG A 167 7.24 -12.20 3.21
CA ARG A 167 6.98 -11.69 1.87
C ARG A 167 5.51 -11.89 1.47
N GLY A 168 4.94 -13.04 1.81
CA GLY A 168 3.51 -13.36 1.61
C GLY A 168 2.58 -12.50 2.47
N ILE A 169 2.91 -12.32 3.76
CA ILE A 169 2.13 -11.48 4.69
C ILE A 169 2.14 -10.02 4.23
N GLY A 170 3.29 -9.47 3.83
CA GLY A 170 3.37 -8.10 3.31
C GLY A 170 2.55 -7.92 2.04
N TRP A 171 2.56 -8.91 1.14
CA TRP A 171 1.70 -8.91 -0.05
C TRP A 171 0.21 -8.97 0.32
N LEU A 172 -0.16 -9.84 1.28
CA LEU A 172 -1.54 -10.01 1.73
C LEU A 172 -2.05 -8.77 2.45
N HIS A 173 -1.23 -8.13 3.27
CA HIS A 173 -1.54 -6.88 3.96
C HIS A 173 -1.77 -5.73 2.96
N ALA A 174 -0.90 -5.60 1.96
CA ALA A 174 -1.11 -4.64 0.88
C ALA A 174 -2.40 -4.94 0.08
N ALA A 175 -2.69 -6.22 -0.18
CA ALA A 175 -3.94 -6.63 -0.82
C ALA A 175 -5.17 -6.30 0.04
N LEU A 176 -5.07 -6.44 1.36
CA LEU A 176 -6.14 -6.13 2.31
C LEU A 176 -6.45 -4.63 2.32
N VAL A 177 -5.42 -3.78 2.33
CA VAL A 177 -5.58 -2.32 2.21
C VAL A 177 -6.21 -1.96 0.87
N ARG A 178 -5.75 -2.54 -0.25
CA ARG A 178 -6.39 -2.33 -1.56
C ARG A 178 -7.86 -2.77 -1.56
N ARG A 179 -8.18 -3.86 -0.86
CA ARG A 179 -9.55 -4.37 -0.75
C ARG A 179 -10.47 -3.39 -0.02
N LEU A 180 -9.99 -2.69 1.01
CA LEU A 180 -10.76 -1.68 1.75
C LEU A 180 -11.26 -0.55 0.83
N TYR A 181 -10.51 -0.23 -0.22
CA TYR A 181 -10.87 0.77 -1.23
C TYR A 181 -11.53 0.17 -2.49
N GLY A 182 -11.95 -1.11 -2.44
CA GLY A 182 -12.62 -1.78 -3.56
C GLY A 182 -11.71 -2.25 -4.70
N LEU A 183 -10.37 -2.24 -4.51
CA LEU A 183 -9.38 -2.49 -5.57
C LEU A 183 -8.79 -3.92 -5.57
N ALA A 184 -9.27 -4.82 -4.71
CA ALA A 184 -8.77 -6.19 -4.63
C ALA A 184 -9.88 -7.23 -4.47
N GLY A 185 -9.55 -8.49 -4.80
CA GLY A 185 -10.51 -9.58 -4.85
C GLY A 185 -11.12 -9.91 -3.48
N ARG A 186 -12.38 -10.38 -3.50
CA ARG A 186 -13.13 -10.76 -2.28
C ARG A 186 -12.45 -11.83 -1.43
N TRP A 187 -11.58 -12.64 -2.02
CA TRP A 187 -10.83 -13.74 -1.39
C TRP A 187 -9.73 -13.28 -0.43
N VAL A 188 -9.29 -12.02 -0.52
CA VAL A 188 -8.22 -11.48 0.33
C VAL A 188 -8.65 -11.48 1.80
N LEU A 189 -9.91 -11.15 2.08
CA LEU A 189 -10.42 -11.12 3.45
C LEU A 189 -10.44 -12.52 4.10
N PRO A 190 -11.07 -13.56 3.51
CA PRO A 190 -11.02 -14.91 4.09
C PRO A 190 -9.59 -15.45 4.15
N ALA A 191 -8.73 -15.19 3.16
CA ALA A 191 -7.32 -15.60 3.22
C ALA A 191 -6.59 -14.95 4.42
N THR A 192 -6.82 -13.66 4.67
CA THR A 192 -6.24 -12.97 5.82
C THR A 192 -6.77 -13.52 7.14
N ILE A 193 -8.08 -13.77 7.23
CA ILE A 193 -8.70 -14.38 8.41
C ILE A 193 -8.10 -15.77 8.67
N SER A 194 -7.89 -16.59 7.63
CA SER A 194 -7.25 -17.90 7.76
C SER A 194 -5.81 -17.80 8.26
N VAL A 195 -5.02 -16.86 7.75
CA VAL A 195 -3.65 -16.61 8.22
C VAL A 195 -3.64 -16.13 9.67
N CYS A 196 -4.54 -15.20 10.04
CA CYS A 196 -4.68 -14.74 11.42
C CYS A 196 -5.08 -15.87 12.36
N ALA A 197 -6.08 -16.68 12.00
CA ALA A 197 -6.53 -17.82 12.79
C ALA A 197 -5.41 -18.86 12.96
N GLY A 198 -4.73 -19.24 11.87
CA GLY A 198 -3.60 -20.16 11.92
C GLY A 198 -2.44 -19.63 12.76
N GLY A 199 -2.11 -18.34 12.63
CA GLY A 199 -1.08 -17.68 13.44
C GLY A 199 -1.44 -17.61 14.92
N MET A 200 -2.71 -17.34 15.26
CA MET A 200 -3.18 -17.36 16.65
C MET A 200 -3.13 -18.76 17.26
N LEU A 201 -3.49 -19.80 16.49
CA LEU A 201 -3.37 -21.19 16.93
C LEU A 201 -1.91 -21.60 17.16
N LEU A 202 -1.00 -21.13 16.30
CA LEU A 202 0.44 -21.34 16.48
C LEU A 202 0.95 -20.67 17.75
N ILE A 203 0.59 -19.40 17.99
CA ILE A 203 0.95 -18.66 19.21
C ILE A 203 0.40 -19.38 20.45
N TRP A 204 -0.87 -19.76 20.42
CA TRP A 204 -1.50 -20.50 21.50
C TRP A 204 -0.76 -21.81 21.79
N SER A 205 -0.49 -22.61 20.75
CA SER A 205 0.26 -23.86 20.87
C SER A 205 1.66 -23.65 21.43
N TRP A 206 2.33 -22.55 21.07
CA TRP A 206 3.63 -22.20 21.61
C TRP A 206 3.58 -21.83 23.09
N ILE A 207 2.60 -21.02 23.51
CA ILE A 207 2.42 -20.65 24.92
C ILE A 207 2.17 -21.89 25.79
N GLN A 208 1.43 -22.87 25.29
CA GLN A 208 1.19 -24.13 26.00
C GLN A 208 2.45 -25.01 26.19
N GLN A 209 3.54 -24.71 25.47
CA GLN A 209 4.83 -25.42 25.62
C GLN A 209 5.75 -24.77 26.66
N LEU A 210 5.44 -23.55 27.11
CA LEU A 210 6.18 -22.85 28.15
C LEU A 210 5.81 -23.38 29.54
#